data_AF-A0A938NBB2-F1
#
_entry.id   AF-A0A938NBB2-F1
#
_cell.length_a   1.000
_cell.length_b   1.000
_cell.length_c   1.000
_cell.angle_alpha   90.00
_cell.angle_beta   90.00
_cell.angle_gamma   90.00
#
_symmetry.space_group_name_H-M   'P 1'
#
loop_
_entity.id
_entity.type
_entity.pdbx_description
1 polymer ?
#
loop_
_entity_poly.entity_id
_entity_poly.type
_entity_poly.pdbx_seq_one_letter_code
_entity_poly.pdbx_strand_id
1 'polypeptide(L)'
;MSQFNDATGYNQEEAEFKRREQEQIAALRRKLDEERAANHAAASQQANWMRCPKCGNKLAEVRRGDVLVDRCGGCGGIFLDQGEIDLLLTQSKGSPLGWLFGR
;
A
#
# COMPACT_ATOMS: atom_id res chain seq x y z
N MET A 1 56.73 -23.91 11.29
CA MET A 1 55.51 -23.26 11.81
C MET A 1 54.31 -24.14 11.45
N SER A 2 53.73 -24.83 12.43
CA SER A 2 52.60 -25.75 12.24
C SER A 2 51.30 -24.95 12.22
N GLN A 3 50.64 -24.86 11.07
CA GLN A 3 49.27 -24.35 10.99
C GLN A 3 48.35 -25.44 11.56
N PHE A 4 47.83 -25.21 12.75
CA PHE A 4 46.91 -26.12 13.43
C PHE A 4 45.55 -26.07 12.73
N ASN A 5 45.22 -27.10 11.95
CA ASN A 5 43.87 -27.26 11.39
C ASN A 5 42.88 -27.62 12.50
N ASP A 6 41.71 -26.99 12.49
CA ASP A 6 40.63 -27.31 13.41
C ASP A 6 39.84 -28.55 12.95
N ALA A 7 38.89 -29.02 13.76
CA ALA A 7 38.06 -30.19 13.48
C ALA A 7 37.20 -30.07 12.20
N THR A 8 37.13 -28.87 11.59
CA THR A 8 36.40 -28.62 10.34
C THR A 8 37.28 -28.71 9.09
N GLY A 9 38.60 -28.89 9.26
CA GLY A 9 39.57 -28.97 8.17
C GLY A 9 39.99 -27.62 7.60
N TYR A 10 39.54 -26.52 8.20
CA TYR A 10 39.95 -25.16 7.85
C TYR A 10 41.06 -24.69 8.79
N ASN A 11 41.93 -23.82 8.29
CA ASN A 11 42.78 -23.04 9.16
C ASN A 11 41.99 -21.88 9.80
N GLN A 12 42.58 -21.25 10.81
CA GLN A 12 41.91 -20.22 11.61
C GLN A 12 41.43 -19.03 10.76
N GLU A 13 42.22 -18.60 9.78
CA GLU A 13 41.88 -17.48 8.90
C GLU A 13 40.73 -17.86 7.95
N GLU A 14 40.77 -19.06 7.36
CA GLU A 14 39.70 -19.56 6.48
C GLU A 14 38.35 -19.65 7.20
N ALA A 15 38.35 -20.12 8.45
CA ALA A 15 37.14 -20.16 9.27
C ALA A 15 36.57 -18.75 9.53
N GLU A 16 37.44 -17.76 9.75
CA GLU A 16 37.04 -16.36 9.90
C GLU A 16 36.47 -15.77 8.61
N PHE A 17 37.13 -15.98 7.48
CA PHE A 17 36.66 -15.50 6.19
C PHE A 17 35.28 -16.07 5.85
N LYS A 18 35.07 -17.37 6.06
CA LYS A 18 33.78 -18.03 5.85
C LYS A 18 32.67 -17.46 6.73
N ARG A 19 32.95 -17.19 8.02
CA ARG A 19 31.99 -16.54 8.91
C ARG A 19 31.58 -15.16 8.39
N ARG A 20 32.55 -14.32 8.03
CA ARG A 20 32.30 -12.97 7.49
C ARG A 20 31.53 -13.01 6.16
N GLU A 21 31.83 -13.98 5.30
CA GLU A 21 31.13 -14.18 4.04
C GLU A 21 29.67 -14.62 4.28
N GLN A 22 29.44 -15.58 5.19
CA GLN A 22 28.10 -16.02 5.57
C GLN A 22 27.27 -14.86 6.14
N GLU A 23 27.87 -14.02 6.99
CA GLU A 23 27.24 -12.80 7.52
C GLU A 23 26.89 -11.81 6.42
N GLN A 24 27.83 -11.55 5.49
CA GLN A 24 27.59 -10.65 4.35
C GLN A 24 26.47 -11.18 3.45
N ILE A 25 26.48 -12.48 3.13
CA ILE A 25 25.44 -13.12 2.33
C ILE A 25 24.09 -13.04 3.04
N ALA A 26 24.04 -13.30 4.35
CA ALA A 26 22.80 -13.19 5.12
C ALA A 26 22.27 -11.74 5.15
N ALA A 27 23.14 -10.75 5.32
CA ALA A 27 22.79 -9.34 5.28
C ALA A 27 22.27 -8.91 3.90
N LEU A 28 22.91 -9.37 2.82
CA LEU A 28 22.46 -9.10 1.44
C LEU A 28 21.10 -9.72 1.15
N ARG A 29 20.87 -10.97 1.58
CA ARG A 29 19.56 -11.62 1.44
C ARG A 29 18.46 -10.84 2.14
N ARG A 30 18.70 -10.42 3.38
CA ARG A 30 17.74 -9.61 4.13
C ARG A 30 17.39 -8.31 3.40
N LYS A 31 18.39 -7.58 2.90
CA LYS A 31 18.17 -6.36 2.10
C LYS A 31 17.34 -6.62 0.84
N LEU A 32 17.65 -7.69 0.11
CA LEU A 32 16.91 -8.06 -1.10
C LEU A 32 15.46 -8.43 -0.80
N ASP A 33 15.20 -9.11 0.31
CA ASP A 33 13.83 -9.47 0.72
C ASP A 33 13.04 -8.23 1.15
N GLU A 34 13.66 -7.29 1.86
CA GLU A 34 13.07 -5.98 2.19
C GLU A 34 12.73 -5.19 0.90
N GLU A 35 13.65 -5.14 -0.05
CA GLU A 35 13.47 -4.45 -1.33
C GLU A 35 12.34 -5.08 -2.15
N ARG A 36 12.28 -6.42 -2.23
CA ARG A 36 11.19 -7.14 -2.92
C ARG A 36 9.84 -6.85 -2.28
N ALA A 37 9.77 -6.86 -0.94
CA ALA A 37 8.55 -6.55 -0.22
C ALA A 37 8.08 -5.12 -0.50
N ALA A 38 9.01 -4.14 -0.48
CA ALA A 38 8.71 -2.75 -0.81
C ALA A 38 8.23 -2.59 -2.26
N ASN A 39 8.91 -3.22 -3.23
CA ASN A 39 8.53 -3.19 -4.64
C ASN A 39 7.15 -3.82 -4.87
N HIS A 40 6.85 -4.94 -4.22
CA HIS A 40 5.53 -5.56 -4.28
C HIS A 40 4.43 -4.67 -3.67
N ALA A 41 4.71 -4.04 -2.52
CA ALA A 41 3.76 -3.11 -1.90
C ALA A 41 3.48 -1.91 -2.81
N ALA A 42 4.52 -1.28 -3.37
CA ALA A 42 4.37 -0.16 -4.30
C ALA A 42 3.60 -0.56 -5.57
N ALA A 43 3.92 -1.71 -6.17
CA ALA A 43 3.20 -2.22 -7.33
C ALA A 43 1.72 -2.49 -7.01
N SER A 44 1.41 -3.02 -5.82
CA SER A 44 0.03 -3.28 -5.40
C SER A 44 -0.76 -1.98 -5.20
N GLN A 45 -0.16 -0.95 -4.60
CA GLN A 45 -0.78 0.36 -4.42
C GLN A 45 -1.09 0.99 -5.77
N GLN A 46 -0.13 0.99 -6.69
CA GLN A 46 -0.32 1.54 -8.03
C GLN A 46 -1.36 0.75 -8.84
N ALA A 47 -1.38 -0.58 -8.73
CA ALA A 47 -2.36 -1.41 -9.41
C ALA A 47 -3.79 -1.13 -8.92
N ASN A 48 -3.97 -0.82 -7.64
CA ASN A 48 -5.27 -0.56 -7.02
C ASN A 48 -5.71 0.92 -7.07
N TRP A 49 -4.81 1.84 -7.42
CA TRP A 49 -5.13 3.26 -7.56
C TRP A 49 -6.25 3.48 -8.59
N MET A 50 -7.29 4.22 -8.21
CA MET A 50 -8.49 4.47 -9.03
C MET A 50 -9.18 3.21 -9.55
N ARG A 51 -9.10 2.10 -8.78
CA ARG A 51 -9.86 0.87 -9.06
C ARG A 51 -10.84 0.58 -7.96
N CYS A 52 -12.02 0.11 -8.38
CA CYS A 52 -13.05 -0.31 -7.46
C CYS A 52 -12.61 -1.57 -6.69
N PRO A 53 -12.49 -1.55 -5.36
CA PRO A 53 -12.13 -2.72 -4.56
C PRO A 53 -13.16 -3.86 -4.62
N LYS A 54 -14.40 -3.57 -5.05
CA LYS A 54 -15.45 -4.60 -5.20
C LYS A 54 -15.31 -5.41 -6.49
N CYS A 55 -14.94 -4.77 -7.61
CA CYS A 55 -15.01 -5.41 -8.93
C CYS A 55 -13.84 -5.08 -9.88
N GLY A 56 -12.81 -4.36 -9.44
CA GLY A 56 -11.59 -4.05 -10.20
C GLY A 56 -11.72 -3.03 -11.34
N ASN A 57 -12.93 -2.57 -11.65
CA ASN A 57 -13.19 -1.57 -12.69
C ASN A 57 -12.66 -0.19 -12.29
N LYS A 58 -12.34 0.65 -13.29
CA LYS A 58 -11.90 2.02 -13.04
C LYS A 58 -12.98 2.84 -12.32
N LEU A 59 -12.55 3.62 -11.35
CA LEU A 59 -13.33 4.70 -10.77
C LEU A 59 -13.28 5.91 -11.69
N ALA A 60 -14.37 6.67 -11.72
CA ALA A 60 -14.46 7.94 -12.41
C ALA A 60 -14.98 9.00 -11.44
N GLU A 61 -14.35 10.16 -11.42
CA GLU A 61 -14.76 11.28 -10.60
C GLU A 61 -16.10 11.85 -11.12
N VAL A 62 -17.05 12.02 -10.23
CA VAL A 62 -18.40 12.53 -10.51
C VAL A 62 -18.75 13.62 -9.51
N ARG A 63 -19.29 14.74 -10.00
CA ARG A 63 -19.77 15.82 -9.13
C ARG A 63 -21.13 15.50 -8.51
N ARG A 64 -21.26 15.71 -7.20
CA ARG A 64 -22.49 15.60 -6.41
C ARG A 64 -22.63 16.85 -5.54
N GLY A 65 -23.41 17.82 -6.03
CA GLY A 65 -23.43 19.17 -5.44
C GLY A 65 -22.05 19.81 -5.59
N ASP A 66 -21.49 20.26 -4.47
CA ASP A 66 -20.17 20.86 -4.39
C ASP A 66 -19.03 19.86 -4.08
N VAL A 67 -19.34 18.56 -4.00
CA VAL A 67 -18.35 17.50 -3.68
C VAL A 67 -18.07 16.66 -4.92
N LEU A 68 -16.80 16.35 -5.16
CA LEU A 68 -16.35 15.37 -6.14
C LEU A 68 -16.31 14.01 -5.45
N VAL A 69 -16.82 12.97 -6.11
CA VAL A 69 -16.82 11.61 -5.55
C VAL A 69 -16.42 10.61 -6.61
N ASP A 70 -15.79 9.52 -6.21
CA ASP A 70 -15.38 8.48 -7.13
C ASP A 70 -16.45 7.42 -7.33
N ARG A 71 -16.95 7.28 -8.57
CA ARG A 71 -17.97 6.29 -8.92
C ARG A 71 -17.42 5.19 -9.81
N CYS A 72 -17.67 3.94 -9.42
CA CYS A 72 -17.35 2.77 -10.22
C CYS A 72 -18.32 2.64 -11.41
N GLY A 73 -17.79 2.57 -12.62
CA GLY A 73 -18.58 2.35 -13.84
C GLY A 73 -19.18 0.95 -13.98
N GLY A 74 -18.66 -0.05 -13.26
CA GLY A 74 -19.12 -1.44 -13.37
C GLY A 74 -20.19 -1.83 -12.35
N CYS A 75 -19.89 -1.67 -11.06
CA CYS A 75 -20.81 -2.05 -9.99
C CYS A 75 -21.62 -0.87 -9.41
N GLY A 76 -21.33 0.36 -9.84
CA GLY A 76 -22.01 1.57 -9.36
C GLY A 76 -21.62 2.03 -7.96
N GLY A 77 -20.65 1.39 -7.31
CA GLY A 77 -20.17 1.78 -5.97
C GLY A 77 -19.61 3.19 -5.95
N ILE A 78 -19.79 3.90 -4.83
CA ILE A 78 -19.28 5.25 -4.60
C ILE A 78 -18.18 5.15 -3.53
N PHE A 79 -17.06 5.78 -3.81
CA PHE A 79 -15.90 5.89 -2.94
C PHE A 79 -15.72 7.36 -2.61
N LEU A 80 -15.48 7.62 -1.32
CA LEU A 80 -15.39 8.94 -0.73
C LEU A 80 -14.03 9.05 -0.07
N ASP A 81 -13.35 10.17 -0.30
CA ASP A 81 -12.15 10.51 0.43
C ASP A 81 -12.49 10.99 1.84
N GLN A 82 -11.46 11.06 2.69
CA GLN A 82 -11.63 11.48 4.06
C GLN A 82 -12.21 12.90 4.13
N GLY A 83 -13.37 13.04 4.79
CA GLY A 83 -14.08 14.32 4.95
C GLY A 83 -15.13 14.64 3.88
N GLU A 84 -15.18 13.91 2.75
CA GLU A 84 -16.20 14.15 1.72
C GLU A 84 -17.61 13.77 2.18
N ILE A 85 -17.72 12.76 3.03
CA ILE A 85 -19.01 12.33 3.60
C ILE A 85 -19.67 13.44 4.42
N ASP A 86 -18.90 14.18 5.22
CA ASP A 86 -19.41 15.27 6.06
C ASP A 86 -19.91 16.43 5.19
N LEU A 87 -19.21 16.73 4.10
CA LEU A 87 -19.62 17.76 3.13
C LEU A 87 -20.92 17.39 2.41
N LEU A 88 -21.11 16.12 2.04
CA LEU A 88 -22.35 15.62 1.45
C LEU A 88 -23.52 15.68 2.45
N LEU A 89 -23.28 15.29 3.71
CA LEU A 89 -24.29 15.33 4.76
C LEU A 89 -24.72 16.76 5.12
N THR A 90 -23.82 17.73 4.98
CA THR A 90 -24.12 19.14 5.26
C THR A 90 -24.98 19.77 4.15
N GLN A 91 -24.75 19.41 2.89
CA GLN A 91 -25.52 19.89 1.75
C GLN A 91 -26.93 19.29 1.64
N SER A 92 -27.15 18.07 2.14
CA SER A 92 -28.46 17.41 2.08
C SER A 92 -29.50 17.95 3.07
N LYS A 93 -29.10 18.82 4.00
CA LYS A 93 -30.01 19.50 4.93
C LYS A 93 -30.71 20.65 4.20
N GLY A 94 -31.82 20.31 3.56
CA GLY A 94 -32.78 21.27 3.03
C GLY A 94 -33.17 22.32 4.09
N SER A 95 -33.31 23.57 3.64
CA SER A 95 -33.73 24.70 4.47
C SER A 95 -34.97 24.34 5.30
N PRO A 96 -34.98 24.59 6.62
CA PRO A 96 -36.15 24.34 7.46
C PRO A 96 -37.38 25.17 7.04
N LEU A 97 -37.21 26.20 6.20
CA LEU A 97 -38.33 26.98 5.65
C LEU A 97 -39.01 26.33 4.43
N GLY A 98 -38.41 25.32 3.80
CA GLY A 98 -39.00 24.65 2.63
C GLY A 98 -40.27 23.86 2.96
N TRP A 99 -40.36 23.32 4.18
CA TRP A 99 -41.56 22.61 4.68
C TRP A 99 -42.66 23.58 5.16
N LEU A 100 -42.28 24.78 5.61
CA LEU A 100 -43.23 25.76 6.17
C LEU A 100 -43.96 26.61 5.11
N PHE A 101 -43.40 26.75 3.90
CA PHE A 101 -43.97 27.64 2.86
C PHE A 101 -44.12 26.99 1.47
N GLY A 102 -43.89 25.68 1.33
CA GLY A 102 -44.07 24.93 0.08
C GLY A 102 -45.51 24.51 -0.14
N ARG A 103 -46.29 25.35 -0.83
CA ARG A 103 -47.63 25.06 -1.36
C ARG A 103 -47.61 24.02 -2.47
#